data_AF-A0A4P6FIT5-F1
#
_entry.id   AF-A0A4P6FIT5-F1
#
_cell.length_a   1.000
_cell.length_b   1.000
_cell.length_c   1.000
_cell.angle_alpha   90.00
_cell.angle_beta   90.00
_cell.angle_gamma   90.00
#
_symmetry.space_group_name_H-M   'P 1'
#
loop_
_entity.id
_entity.type
_entity.pdbx_description
1 polymer ?
#
loop_
_entity_poly.entity_id
_entity_poly.type
_entity_poly.pdbx_seq_one_letter_code
_entity_poly.pdbx_strand_id
1 'polypeptide(L)'
;MLTPGLVLLIAQALPSGGSNAPSKPPEAPPMACETGRVQRRFGGTDWIVLSCADKLSMVVVSAPGNPASPFYFFLKPGRDGGYTIVGEGNGDRQASDAAGDALSKMTVAEMQALLAETRSAAR
;
A
#
# COMPACT_ATOMS: atom_id res chain seq x y z
N MET A 1 56.05 -45.24 37.34
CA MET A 1 56.18 -45.23 35.87
C MET A 1 55.44 -43.98 35.38
N LEU A 2 56.09 -42.83 35.09
CA LEU A 2 56.83 -42.48 33.86
C LEU A 2 55.96 -42.80 32.62
N THR A 3 55.44 -41.87 31.81
CA THR A 3 56.09 -40.75 31.06
C THR A 3 54.99 -39.85 30.38
N PRO A 4 55.23 -39.01 29.35
CA PRO A 4 55.16 -37.54 29.38
C PRO A 4 54.05 -36.98 28.44
N GLY A 5 53.66 -35.70 28.53
CA GLY A 5 54.23 -34.63 27.70
C GLY A 5 53.61 -34.55 26.30
N LEU A 6 52.79 -33.52 26.06
CA LEU A 6 52.74 -32.86 24.75
C LEU A 6 52.24 -31.41 24.92
N VAL A 7 53.19 -30.48 24.82
CA VAL A 7 52.95 -29.06 24.56
C VAL A 7 52.49 -28.96 23.10
N LEU A 8 51.36 -28.31 22.83
CA LEU A 8 51.02 -27.89 21.47
C LEU A 8 50.62 -26.41 21.42
N LEU A 9 51.25 -25.76 20.45
CA LEU A 9 51.39 -24.33 20.20
C LEU A 9 50.07 -23.56 20.07
N ILE A 10 50.10 -22.33 20.58
CA ILE A 10 49.11 -21.28 20.42
C ILE A 10 49.25 -20.72 18.98
N ALA A 11 48.29 -21.00 18.10
CA ALA A 11 48.18 -20.33 16.81
C ALA A 11 47.22 -19.14 16.94
N GLN A 12 47.75 -17.92 16.96
CA GLN A 12 46.96 -16.70 16.98
C GLN A 12 46.53 -16.36 15.55
N ALA A 13 45.25 -16.60 15.24
CA ALA A 13 44.66 -16.20 13.97
C ALA A 13 44.32 -14.70 13.97
N LEU A 14 44.85 -13.98 12.99
CA LEU A 14 44.53 -12.58 12.71
C LEU A 14 43.07 -12.46 12.23
N PRO A 15 42.26 -11.52 12.75
CA PRO A 15 40.94 -11.27 12.19
C PRO A 15 41.06 -10.60 10.82
N SER A 16 40.71 -11.35 9.78
CA SER A 16 40.51 -10.88 8.41
C SER A 16 39.46 -9.76 8.37
N GLY A 17 39.80 -8.65 7.72
CA GLY A 17 38.98 -7.45 7.62
C GLY A 17 37.57 -7.70 7.10
N GLY A 18 36.57 -7.27 7.86
CA GLY A 18 35.19 -7.23 7.44
C GLY A 18 35.00 -6.19 6.33
N SER A 19 34.60 -6.66 5.15
CA SER A 19 34.12 -5.80 4.08
C SER A 19 32.83 -5.10 4.52
N ASN A 20 32.91 -3.81 4.82
CA ASN A 20 31.73 -2.96 4.96
C ASN A 20 31.17 -2.68 3.56
N ALA A 21 30.37 -3.61 3.03
CA ALA A 21 29.47 -3.29 1.93
C ALA A 21 28.40 -2.32 2.47
N PRO A 22 28.10 -1.20 1.80
CA PRO A 22 26.99 -0.34 2.19
C PRO A 22 25.68 -1.13 2.02
N SER A 23 24.99 -1.37 3.13
CA SER A 23 23.67 -1.99 3.15
C SER A 23 22.69 -1.11 2.36
N LYS A 24 22.02 -1.68 1.35
CA LYS A 24 20.88 -1.04 0.68
C LYS A 24 19.86 -0.61 1.76
N PRO A 25 19.35 0.62 1.75
CA PRO A 25 18.28 1.02 2.66
C PRO A 25 17.12 0.02 2.56
N PRO A 26 16.46 -0.33 3.67
CA PRO A 26 15.31 -1.22 3.64
C PRO A 26 14.30 -0.68 2.62
N GLU A 27 13.90 -1.55 1.69
CA GLU A 27 12.89 -1.22 0.69
C GLU A 27 11.60 -0.84 1.41
N ALA A 28 10.99 0.29 1.01
CA ALA A 28 9.74 0.71 1.61
C ALA A 28 8.71 -0.42 1.44
N PRO A 29 7.95 -0.79 2.48
CA PRO A 29 6.94 -1.83 2.37
C PRO A 29 5.99 -1.54 1.19
N PRO A 30 5.57 -2.57 0.42
CA PRO A 30 4.56 -2.41 -0.59
C PRO A 30 3.32 -1.71 -0.01
N MET A 31 2.73 -0.77 -0.74
CA MET A 31 1.55 -0.05 -0.29
C MET A 31 0.34 -1.00 -0.26
N ALA A 32 0.06 -1.60 0.90
CA ALA A 32 -1.08 -2.49 1.10
C ALA A 32 -2.36 -1.67 1.32
N CYS A 33 -3.39 -1.89 0.49
CA CYS A 33 -4.67 -1.17 0.54
C CYS A 33 -5.84 -2.13 0.81
N GLU A 34 -5.88 -2.66 2.03
CA GLU A 34 -6.82 -3.71 2.43
C GLU A 34 -7.64 -3.33 3.68
N THR A 35 -7.46 -2.11 4.20
CA THR A 35 -8.04 -1.72 5.48
C THR A 35 -9.51 -1.32 5.34
N GLY A 36 -10.37 -2.02 6.09
CA GLY A 36 -11.70 -1.59 6.47
C GLY A 36 -12.62 -1.24 5.30
N ARG A 37 -13.11 -2.31 4.69
CA ARG A 37 -13.97 -2.31 3.50
C ARG A 37 -15.26 -1.52 3.71
N VAL A 38 -15.46 -0.46 2.91
CA VAL A 38 -16.70 0.34 2.90
C VAL A 38 -17.33 0.29 1.51
N GLN A 39 -18.64 0.01 1.43
CA GLN A 39 -19.37 0.04 0.16
C GLN A 39 -19.87 1.45 -0.14
N ARG A 40 -19.73 1.88 -1.39
CA ARG A 40 -20.20 3.18 -1.89
C ARG A 40 -20.73 3.07 -3.31
N ARG A 41 -21.56 4.05 -3.70
CA ARG A 41 -22.04 4.17 -5.06
C ARG A 41 -21.46 5.42 -5.70
N PHE A 42 -20.77 5.26 -6.83
CA PHE A 42 -20.19 6.35 -7.61
C PHE A 42 -20.56 6.18 -9.08
N GLY A 43 -20.96 7.26 -9.75
CA GLY A 43 -21.36 7.18 -11.16
C GLY A 43 -22.54 6.22 -11.43
N GLY A 44 -23.35 5.92 -10.41
CA GLY A 44 -24.47 4.98 -10.52
C GLY A 44 -24.06 3.50 -10.50
N THR A 45 -22.84 3.14 -10.12
CA THR A 45 -22.38 1.75 -9.94
C THR A 45 -21.81 1.53 -8.53
N ASP A 46 -21.77 0.29 -8.06
CA ASP A 46 -21.30 -0.05 -6.71
C ASP A 46 -19.79 -0.29 -6.66
N TRP A 47 -19.14 0.26 -5.64
CA TRP A 47 -17.69 0.24 -5.44
C TRP A 47 -17.35 -0.11 -4.00
N ILE A 48 -16.12 -0.57 -3.81
CA ILE A 48 -15.56 -0.90 -2.52
C ILE A 48 -14.38 0.02 -2.25
N VAL A 49 -14.42 0.72 -1.13
CA VAL A 49 -13.36 1.64 -0.70
C VAL A 49 -12.54 0.97 0.40
N LEU A 50 -11.21 1.04 0.26
CA LEU A 50 -10.24 0.48 1.19
C LEU A 50 -9.15 1.51 1.49
N SER A 51 -8.78 1.67 2.75
CA SER A 51 -7.64 2.50 3.16
C SER A 51 -6.31 1.79 2.91
N CYS A 52 -5.30 2.56 2.54
CA CYS A 52 -3.92 2.10 2.43
C CYS A 52 -3.15 2.20 3.76
N ALA A 53 -2.07 1.43 3.89
CA ALA A 53 -1.23 1.37 5.10
C ALA A 53 -0.56 2.72 5.44
N ASP A 54 -0.43 3.62 4.47
CA ASP A 54 0.07 4.99 4.66
C ASP A 54 -0.91 5.91 5.39
N LYS A 55 -2.15 5.44 5.63
CA LYS A 55 -3.24 6.14 6.33
C LYS A 55 -3.70 7.43 5.66
N LEU A 56 -3.28 7.67 4.42
CA LEU A 56 -3.55 8.89 3.65
C LEU A 56 -4.16 8.57 2.29
N SER A 57 -3.77 7.44 1.71
CA SER A 57 -4.26 6.98 0.42
C SER A 57 -5.38 5.95 0.58
N MET A 58 -6.19 5.80 -0.45
CA MET A 58 -7.23 4.79 -0.54
C MET A 58 -7.34 4.25 -1.96
N VAL A 59 -7.92 3.05 -2.08
CA VAL A 59 -8.37 2.50 -3.35
C VAL A 59 -9.88 2.40 -3.38
N VAL A 60 -10.46 2.68 -4.54
CA VAL A 60 -11.88 2.47 -4.84
C VAL A 60 -11.93 1.40 -5.93
N VAL A 61 -12.24 0.16 -5.55
CA VAL A 61 -12.21 -1.02 -6.43
C VAL A 61 -13.62 -1.37 -6.89
N SER A 62 -13.76 -1.82 -8.14
CA SER A 62 -15.03 -2.27 -8.70
C SER A 62 -15.64 -3.39 -7.84
N ALA A 63 -16.87 -3.21 -7.36
CA ALA A 63 -17.57 -4.25 -6.61
C ALA A 63 -18.02 -5.42 -7.53
N PRO A 64 -18.41 -6.59 -6.97
CA PRO A 64 -19.01 -7.67 -7.75
C PRO A 64 -20.20 -7.18 -8.58
N GLY A 65 -20.22 -7.51 -9.87
CA GLY A 65 -21.26 -7.09 -10.81
C GLY A 65 -21.12 -5.66 -11.34
N ASN A 66 -20.09 -4.90 -10.92
CA ASN A 66 -19.80 -3.59 -11.49
C ASN A 66 -19.29 -3.75 -12.95
N PRO A 67 -19.92 -3.09 -13.95
CA PRO A 67 -19.50 -3.16 -15.36
C PRO A 67 -18.06 -2.70 -15.62
N ALA A 68 -17.52 -1.83 -14.76
CA ALA A 68 -16.13 -1.40 -14.85
C ALA A 68 -15.15 -2.51 -14.47
N SER A 69 -15.58 -3.64 -13.90
CA SER A 69 -14.67 -4.71 -13.50
C SER A 69 -13.92 -5.33 -14.69
N PRO A 70 -12.59 -5.55 -14.59
CA PRO A 70 -11.71 -5.18 -13.48
C PRO A 70 -11.24 -3.72 -13.59
N PHE A 71 -11.51 -2.91 -12.55
CA PHE A 71 -11.04 -1.53 -12.47
C PHE A 71 -10.92 -1.04 -11.03
N TYR A 72 -9.94 -0.18 -10.77
CA TYR A 72 -9.83 0.55 -9.51
C TYR A 72 -9.36 1.99 -9.72
N PHE A 73 -9.70 2.86 -8.77
CA PHE A 73 -9.06 4.16 -8.61
C PHE A 73 -8.11 4.12 -7.43
N PHE A 74 -6.94 4.71 -7.59
CA PHE A 74 -6.03 5.06 -6.50
C PHE A 74 -6.16 6.56 -6.20
N LEU A 75 -6.41 6.89 -4.95
CA LEU A 75 -6.60 8.26 -4.48
C LEU A 75 -5.54 8.59 -3.43
N LYS A 76 -4.85 9.71 -3.60
CA LYS A 76 -3.85 10.23 -2.65
C LYS A 76 -3.93 11.75 -2.52
N PRO A 77 -3.47 12.34 -1.41
CA PRO A 77 -3.34 13.79 -1.30
C PRO A 77 -2.49 14.38 -2.44
N GLY A 78 -3.02 15.43 -3.06
CA GLY A 78 -2.34 16.25 -4.08
C GLY A 78 -1.50 17.36 -3.46
N ARG A 79 -0.66 18.01 -4.28
CA ARG A 79 0.19 19.14 -3.83
C ARG A 79 -0.60 20.44 -3.61
N ASP A 80 -1.78 20.53 -4.20
CA ASP A 80 -2.71 21.66 -4.16
C ASP A 80 -3.70 21.59 -2.97
N GLY A 81 -3.54 20.59 -2.10
CA GLY A 81 -4.46 20.32 -0.99
C GLY A 81 -5.71 19.53 -1.39
N GLY A 82 -5.86 19.16 -2.67
CA GLY A 82 -6.90 18.25 -3.16
C GLY A 82 -6.50 16.77 -3.07
N TYR A 83 -7.21 15.91 -3.79
CA TYR A 83 -6.81 14.53 -4.03
C TYR A 83 -6.46 14.32 -5.51
N THR A 84 -5.32 13.67 -5.76
CA THR A 84 -5.01 13.11 -7.08
C THR A 84 -5.74 11.77 -7.22
N ILE A 85 -6.42 11.58 -8.34
CA ILE A 85 -7.16 10.37 -8.67
C ILE A 85 -6.53 9.75 -9.92
N VAL A 86 -6.14 8.49 -9.85
CA VAL A 86 -5.61 7.72 -10.97
C VAL A 86 -6.46 6.47 -11.13
N GLY A 87 -6.98 6.20 -12.32
CA GLY A 87 -7.78 5.02 -12.62
C GLY A 87 -6.98 4.00 -13.43
N GLU A 88 -7.12 2.72 -13.10
CA GLU A 88 -6.52 1.60 -13.83
C GLU A 88 -7.52 0.46 -13.99
N GLY A 89 -7.60 -0.09 -15.21
CA GLY A 89 -8.47 -1.22 -15.53
C GLY A 89 -8.84 -1.25 -17.00
N ASN A 90 -9.59 -2.27 -17.40
CA ASN A 90 -10.01 -2.50 -18.78
C ASN A 90 -11.47 -2.97 -18.94
N GLY A 91 -12.29 -2.82 -17.89
CA GLY A 91 -13.73 -3.01 -17.99
C GLY A 91 -14.45 -1.87 -18.72
N ASP A 92 -15.76 -1.75 -18.52
CA ASP A 92 -16.57 -0.74 -19.19
C ASP A 92 -16.12 0.70 -18.87
N ARG A 93 -15.69 1.41 -19.92
CA ARG A 93 -15.16 2.77 -19.80
C ARG A 93 -16.21 3.78 -19.35
N GLN A 94 -17.46 3.62 -19.78
CA GLN A 94 -18.51 4.57 -19.42
C GLN A 94 -18.79 4.51 -17.91
N ALA A 95 -18.82 3.30 -17.34
CA ALA A 95 -18.97 3.08 -15.92
C ALA A 95 -17.78 3.63 -15.11
N SER A 96 -16.54 3.44 -15.58
CA SER A 96 -15.36 4.02 -14.92
C SER A 96 -15.34 5.54 -15.03
N ASP A 97 -15.59 6.11 -16.21
CA ASP A 97 -15.58 7.58 -16.40
C ASP A 97 -16.64 8.25 -15.50
N ALA A 98 -17.85 7.68 -15.42
CA ALA A 98 -18.91 8.18 -14.53
C ALA A 98 -18.53 8.14 -13.03
N ALA A 99 -17.80 7.10 -12.61
CA ALA A 99 -17.31 6.99 -11.23
C ALA A 99 -16.17 7.99 -10.96
N GLY A 100 -15.22 8.13 -11.89
CA GLY A 100 -14.14 9.13 -11.80
C GLY A 100 -14.66 10.56 -11.74
N ASP A 101 -15.70 10.88 -12.52
CA ASP A 101 -16.39 12.17 -12.48
C ASP A 101 -17.08 12.42 -11.14
N ALA A 102 -17.63 11.39 -10.50
CA ALA A 102 -18.22 11.52 -9.17
C ALA A 102 -17.15 11.75 -8.10
N LEU A 103 -16.05 10.99 -8.15
CA LEU A 103 -14.93 11.13 -7.22
C LEU A 103 -14.25 12.49 -7.34
N SER A 104 -14.03 13.00 -8.55
CA SER A 104 -13.38 14.31 -8.77
C SER A 104 -14.17 15.51 -8.25
N LYS A 105 -15.48 15.35 -8.03
CA LYS A 105 -16.37 16.39 -7.48
C LYS A 105 -16.45 16.37 -5.95
N MET A 106 -15.93 15.33 -5.30
CA MET A 106 -15.91 15.27 -3.84
C MET A 106 -14.95 16.30 -3.26
N THR A 107 -15.37 16.92 -2.16
CA THR A 107 -14.55 17.82 -1.38
C THR A 107 -13.47 17.06 -0.60
N VAL A 108 -12.43 17.78 -0.20
CA VAL A 108 -11.38 17.24 0.68
C VAL A 108 -11.95 16.68 1.99
N ALA A 109 -12.97 17.35 2.54
CA ALA A 109 -13.64 16.91 3.77
C ALA A 109 -14.38 15.58 3.57
N GLU A 110 -15.08 15.41 2.45
CA GLU A 110 -15.77 14.15 2.11
C GLU A 110 -14.77 13.00 1.88
N MET A 111 -13.65 13.28 1.20
CA MET A 111 -12.57 12.30 1.03
C MET A 111 -11.97 11.89 2.39
N GLN A 112 -11.71 12.84 3.28
CA GLN A 112 -11.20 12.56 4.62
C GLN A 112 -12.20 11.79 5.48
N ALA A 113 -13.50 12.10 5.36
CA ALA A 113 -14.55 11.35 6.05
C ALA A 113 -14.60 9.89 5.57
N LEU A 114 -14.50 9.65 4.26
CA LEU A 114 -14.45 8.31 3.69
C LEU A 114 -13.19 7.53 4.14
N LEU A 115 -12.04 8.21 4.20
CA LEU A 115 -10.81 7.64 4.75
C LEU A 115 -10.96 7.27 6.23
N ALA A 116 -11.59 8.14 7.03
CA ALA A 116 -11.83 7.87 8.45
C ALA A 116 -12.78 6.68 8.65
N GLU A 117 -13.85 6.61 7.88
CA GLU A 117 -14.85 5.55 7.94
C GLU A 117 -14.25 4.18 7.61
N THR A 118 -13.45 4.08 6.53
CA THR A 118 -12.75 2.84 6.22
C THR A 118 -11.86 2.42 7.38
N ARG A 119 -11.12 3.33 8.00
CA ARG A 119 -10.29 3.00 9.17
C ARG A 119 -11.11 2.55 10.39
N SER A 120 -12.30 3.12 10.61
CA SER A 120 -13.22 2.68 11.66
C SER A 120 -13.88 1.32 11.37
N ALA A 121 -13.98 0.94 10.09
CA ALA A 121 -14.52 -0.35 9.67
C ALA A 121 -13.48 -1.49 9.67
N ALA A 122 -12.22 -1.21 10.02
CA ALA A 122 -11.18 -2.21 10.18
C ALA A 122 -11.54 -3.13 11.36
N ARG A 123 -11.86 -4.40 11.07
CA ARG A 123 -12.12 -5.45 12.06
C ARG A 123 -10.97 -6.46 12.04
#